data_AF-X1BSG8-F1
#
_entry.id   AF-X1BSG8-F1
#
_cell.length_a   1.000
_cell.length_b   1.000
_cell.length_c   1.000
_cell.angle_alpha   90.00
_cell.angle_beta   90.00
_cell.angle_gamma   90.00
#
_symmetry.space_group_name_H-M   'P 1'
#
loop_
_entity.id
_entity.type
_entity.pdbx_description
1 polymer ?
#
loop_
_entity_poly.entity_id
_entity_poly.type
_entity_poly.pdbx_seq_one_letter_code
_entity_poly.pdbx_strand_id
1 'polypeptide(L)'
;MAYLFTPEEAGLAAQLRATLETAEEIVERIGGDVQTVDSLLNGMVRKGLITARQVEGEKCFCLMPFVTGFYEEQERTIDAELARLFEDYMQQAFEIVLGIEPQLHRVVPVNETIQTDMEIHPYESIVEIVAMAKAWSVFDCLCRKQKVLIGDPCEHPVDVCMVFSQTPGAFDGSSHYKTLTQEEAVATLQRASDAGLVHSVSNIQKEIGYICNCCTCSCMML
;
A
#
# COMPACT_ATOMS: atom_id res chain seq x y z
N MET A 1 9.22 -7.92 -13.16
CA MET A 1 8.02 -7.26 -13.73
C MET A 1 7.23 -8.12 -14.71
N ALA A 2 7.86 -8.92 -15.59
CA ALA A 2 7.16 -9.80 -16.53
C ALA A 2 6.22 -10.86 -15.90
N TYR A 3 6.38 -11.14 -14.60
CA TYR A 3 5.48 -12.02 -13.85
C TYR A 3 4.11 -11.38 -13.55
N LEU A 4 4.05 -10.05 -13.44
CA LEU A 4 2.84 -9.30 -13.07
C LEU A 4 2.13 -8.70 -14.29
N PHE A 5 2.90 -8.25 -15.28
CA PHE A 5 2.40 -7.56 -16.46
C PHE A 5 2.60 -8.42 -17.71
N THR A 6 1.64 -8.40 -18.64
CA THR A 6 1.95 -8.75 -20.03
C THR A 6 2.88 -7.69 -20.65
N PRO A 7 3.58 -7.98 -21.76
CA PRO A 7 4.40 -6.99 -22.44
C PRO A 7 3.64 -5.70 -22.81
N GLU A 8 2.37 -5.83 -23.23
CA GLU A 8 1.50 -4.71 -23.58
C GLU A 8 1.14 -3.88 -22.34
N GLU A 9 0.75 -4.55 -21.25
CA GLU A 9 0.44 -3.88 -19.98
C GLU A 9 1.68 -3.17 -19.41
N ALA A 10 2.85 -3.79 -19.48
CA ALA A 10 4.11 -3.20 -19.03
C ALA A 10 4.47 -1.95 -19.86
N GLY A 11 4.28 -2.03 -21.19
CA GLY A 11 4.51 -0.90 -22.09
C GLY A 11 3.59 0.29 -21.78
N LEU A 12 2.31 0.02 -21.51
CA LEU A 12 1.35 1.05 -21.10
C LEU A 12 1.67 1.62 -19.71
N ALA A 13 1.91 0.76 -18.72
CA ALA A 13 2.22 1.16 -17.35
C ALA A 13 3.46 2.06 -17.26
N ALA A 14 4.49 1.79 -18.07
CA ALA A 14 5.70 2.61 -18.16
C ALA A 14 5.44 4.04 -18.67
N GLN A 15 4.29 4.29 -19.30
CA GLN A 15 3.88 5.59 -19.78
C GLN A 15 2.85 6.28 -18.87
N LEU A 16 2.34 5.62 -17.83
CA LEU A 16 1.37 6.21 -16.93
C LEU A 16 2.03 7.19 -15.96
N ARG A 17 1.26 8.20 -15.54
CA ARG A 17 1.68 9.16 -14.53
C ARG A 17 1.10 8.77 -13.16
N ALA A 18 1.70 9.30 -12.10
CA ALA A 18 1.14 9.20 -10.74
C ALA A 18 -0.08 10.12 -10.54
N THR A 19 -0.32 11.06 -11.46
CA THR A 19 -1.52 11.90 -11.52
C THR A 19 -2.65 11.18 -12.24
N LEU A 20 -3.88 11.41 -11.79
CA LEU A 20 -5.09 10.87 -12.43
C LEU A 20 -5.26 11.44 -13.83
N GLU A 21 -5.45 10.55 -14.81
CA GLU A 21 -5.75 10.87 -16.21
C GLU A 21 -6.92 9.98 -16.70
N THR A 22 -7.82 10.50 -17.55
CA THR A 22 -8.82 9.68 -18.24
C THR A 22 -8.17 8.81 -19.32
N ALA A 23 -8.89 7.81 -19.84
CA ALA A 23 -8.37 7.00 -20.95
C ALA A 23 -8.10 7.86 -22.20
N GLU A 24 -8.95 8.85 -22.45
CA GLU A 24 -8.84 9.83 -23.52
C GLU A 24 -7.57 10.68 -23.39
N GLU A 25 -7.30 11.22 -22.19
CA GLU A 25 -6.10 12.01 -21.91
C GLU A 25 -4.82 11.18 -22.07
N ILE A 26 -4.84 9.92 -21.62
CA ILE A 26 -3.72 8.99 -21.78
C ILE A 26 -3.45 8.77 -23.28
N VAL A 27 -4.49 8.48 -24.06
CA VAL A 27 -4.38 8.24 -25.51
C VAL A 27 -3.94 9.49 -26.27
N GLU A 28 -4.40 10.67 -25.90
CA GLU A 28 -3.94 11.93 -26.50
C GLU A 28 -2.41 12.09 -26.37
N ARG A 29 -1.86 11.65 -25.23
CA ARG A 29 -0.43 11.76 -24.94
C ARG A 29 0.44 10.68 -25.59
N ILE A 30 -0.02 9.43 -25.61
CA ILE A 30 0.83 8.28 -26.00
C ILE A 30 0.40 7.65 -27.33
N GLY A 31 -0.73 8.08 -27.88
CA GLY A 31 -1.37 7.49 -29.05
C GLY A 31 -2.08 6.16 -28.75
N GLY A 32 -2.85 5.69 -29.73
CA GLY A 32 -3.59 4.43 -29.65
C GLY A 32 -5.09 4.60 -29.85
N ASP A 33 -5.82 3.54 -29.57
CA ASP A 33 -7.28 3.51 -29.60
C ASP A 33 -7.83 3.55 -28.16
N VAL A 34 -8.77 4.47 -27.90
CA VAL A 34 -9.34 4.69 -26.56
C VAL A 34 -10.00 3.44 -25.99
N GLN A 35 -10.76 2.69 -26.80
CA GLN A 35 -11.43 1.49 -26.31
C GLN A 35 -10.43 0.40 -25.90
N THR A 36 -9.37 0.24 -26.69
CA THR A 36 -8.29 -0.71 -26.42
C THR A 36 -7.51 -0.32 -25.17
N VAL A 37 -7.13 0.95 -25.03
CA VAL A 37 -6.40 1.45 -23.86
C VAL A 37 -7.26 1.36 -22.60
N ASP A 38 -8.53 1.79 -22.63
CA ASP A 38 -9.44 1.66 -21.50
C ASP A 38 -9.60 0.20 -21.06
N SER A 39 -9.75 -0.74 -22.00
CA SER A 39 -9.85 -2.17 -21.67
C SER A 39 -8.60 -2.70 -20.97
N LEU A 40 -7.40 -2.32 -21.45
CA LEU A 40 -6.12 -2.67 -20.81
C LEU A 40 -5.99 -2.05 -19.41
N LEU A 41 -6.32 -0.76 -19.26
CA LEU A 41 -6.32 -0.08 -17.95
C LEU A 41 -7.24 -0.80 -16.96
N ASN A 42 -8.46 -1.15 -17.39
CA ASN A 42 -9.40 -1.91 -16.56
C ASN A 42 -8.89 -3.34 -16.23
N GLY A 43 -8.12 -3.96 -17.11
CA GLY A 43 -7.41 -5.21 -16.84
C GLY A 43 -6.39 -5.04 -15.72
N MET A 44 -5.54 -4.02 -15.83
CA MET A 44 -4.51 -3.71 -14.83
C MET A 44 -5.09 -3.32 -13.47
N VAL A 45 -6.20 -2.54 -13.43
CA VAL A 45 -6.92 -2.24 -12.19
C VAL A 45 -7.38 -3.52 -11.50
N ARG A 46 -7.94 -4.48 -12.25
CA ARG A 46 -8.41 -5.77 -11.69
C ARG A 46 -7.28 -6.64 -11.14
N LYS A 47 -6.06 -6.49 -11.68
CA LYS A 47 -4.84 -7.16 -11.20
C LYS A 47 -4.15 -6.40 -10.05
N GLY A 48 -4.69 -5.25 -9.62
CA GLY A 48 -4.04 -4.42 -8.61
C GLY A 48 -2.73 -3.77 -9.08
N LEU A 49 -2.56 -3.56 -10.38
CA LEU A 49 -1.31 -3.02 -10.97
C LEU A 49 -1.32 -1.51 -11.10
N ILE A 50 -2.51 -0.91 -11.18
CA ILE A 50 -2.77 0.54 -11.20
C ILE A 50 -4.03 0.83 -10.39
N THR A 51 -4.26 2.10 -10.04
CA THR A 51 -5.50 2.51 -9.38
C THR A 51 -6.41 3.28 -10.34
N ALA A 52 -7.72 3.24 -10.08
CA ALA A 52 -8.69 4.10 -10.72
C ALA A 52 -9.55 4.83 -9.69
N ARG A 53 -9.92 6.08 -9.97
CA ARG A 53 -10.82 6.90 -9.13
C ARG A 53 -11.87 7.59 -10.00
N GLN A 54 -13.01 7.90 -9.39
CA GLN A 54 -14.03 8.73 -10.02
C GLN A 54 -13.72 10.21 -9.73
N VAL A 55 -13.55 11.01 -10.78
CA VAL A 55 -13.30 12.46 -10.69
C VAL A 55 -14.31 13.15 -11.58
N GLU A 56 -15.14 14.03 -11.00
CA GLU A 56 -16.18 14.78 -11.74
C GLU A 56 -17.15 13.89 -12.57
N GLY A 57 -17.31 12.62 -12.17
CA GLY A 57 -18.17 11.65 -12.86
C GLY A 57 -17.47 10.83 -13.95
N GLU A 58 -16.18 11.07 -14.17
CA GLU A 58 -15.35 10.31 -15.10
C GLU A 58 -14.39 9.38 -14.37
N LYS A 59 -14.07 8.26 -15.03
CA LYS A 59 -13.11 7.28 -14.50
C LYS A 59 -11.70 7.68 -14.92
N CYS A 60 -10.89 8.07 -13.94
CA CYS A 60 -9.49 8.38 -14.13
C CYS A 60 -8.59 7.26 -13.58
N PHE A 61 -7.40 7.13 -14.15
CA PHE A 61 -6.41 6.11 -13.84
C PHE A 61 -5.08 6.76 -13.47
N CYS A 62 -4.30 6.13 -12.60
CA CYS A 62 -2.90 6.52 -12.39
C CYS A 62 -2.03 5.34 -11.97
N LEU A 63 -0.73 5.51 -12.19
CA LEU A 63 0.31 4.57 -11.75
C LEU A 63 0.43 4.61 -10.23
N MET A 64 0.52 3.44 -9.61
CA MET A 64 0.81 3.31 -8.18
C MET A 64 2.31 3.19 -7.94
N PRO A 65 2.81 3.60 -6.77
CA PRO A 65 4.15 3.23 -6.34
C PRO A 65 4.36 1.71 -6.42
N PHE A 66 5.60 1.26 -6.61
CA PHE A 66 5.88 -0.17 -6.68
C PHE A 66 5.65 -0.85 -5.33
N VAL A 67 6.51 -0.55 -4.35
CA VAL A 67 6.50 -1.22 -3.04
C VAL A 67 5.21 -0.91 -2.29
N THR A 68 4.95 0.35 -1.96
CA THR A 68 3.78 0.78 -1.18
C THR A 68 2.50 0.94 -2.00
N GLY A 69 2.46 0.35 -3.19
CA GLY A 69 1.32 0.41 -4.09
C GLY A 69 1.04 -0.96 -4.69
N PHE A 70 1.39 -1.16 -5.97
CA PHE A 70 0.93 -2.36 -6.67
C PHE A 70 1.53 -3.67 -6.18
N TYR A 71 2.66 -3.65 -5.45
CA TYR A 71 3.19 -4.85 -4.80
C TYR A 71 2.31 -5.28 -3.61
N GLU A 72 1.92 -4.35 -2.72
CA GLU A 72 1.00 -4.61 -1.60
C GLU A 72 -0.33 -5.22 -2.08
N GLU A 73 -0.84 -4.76 -3.23
CA GLU A 73 -2.05 -5.32 -3.86
C GLU A 73 -1.92 -6.79 -4.29
N GLN A 74 -0.69 -7.35 -4.32
CA GLN A 74 -0.45 -8.76 -4.62
C GLN A 74 -0.57 -9.66 -3.38
N GLU A 75 -0.93 -9.13 -2.21
CA GLU A 75 -1.04 -9.88 -0.95
C GLU A 75 -1.78 -11.21 -1.10
N ARG A 76 -2.84 -11.25 -1.92
CA ARG A 76 -3.68 -12.44 -2.13
C ARG A 76 -3.16 -13.41 -3.17
N THR A 77 -2.41 -12.90 -4.15
CA THR A 77 -2.01 -13.63 -5.35
C THR A 77 -0.53 -14.02 -5.34
N ILE A 78 0.23 -13.49 -4.38
CA ILE A 78 1.65 -13.78 -4.24
C ILE A 78 1.88 -15.28 -4.04
N ASP A 79 2.83 -15.81 -4.80
CA ASP A 79 3.34 -17.16 -4.70
C ASP A 79 4.86 -17.15 -4.46
N ALA A 80 5.44 -18.34 -4.30
CA ALA A 80 6.86 -18.51 -4.03
C ALA A 80 7.76 -18.05 -5.19
N GLU A 81 7.25 -17.92 -6.41
CA GLU A 81 8.04 -17.41 -7.53
C GLU A 81 8.10 -15.88 -7.48
N LEU A 82 6.94 -15.22 -7.36
CA LEU A 82 6.88 -13.77 -7.20
C LEU A 82 7.63 -13.30 -5.95
N ALA A 83 7.51 -14.03 -4.84
CA ALA A 83 8.21 -13.73 -3.59
C ALA A 83 9.74 -13.75 -3.78
N ARG A 84 10.29 -14.77 -4.47
CA ARG A 84 11.73 -14.86 -4.75
C ARG A 84 12.20 -13.77 -5.72
N LEU A 85 11.45 -13.55 -6.80
CA LEU A 85 11.76 -12.50 -7.77
C LEU A 85 11.80 -11.11 -7.12
N PHE A 86 10.89 -10.87 -6.18
CA PHE A 86 10.86 -9.62 -5.44
C PHE A 86 12.07 -9.50 -4.49
N GLU A 87 12.40 -10.55 -3.75
CA GLU A 87 13.57 -10.58 -2.86
C GLU A 87 14.87 -10.31 -3.65
N ASP A 88 15.07 -11.00 -4.77
CA ASP A 88 16.23 -10.79 -5.65
C ASP A 88 16.30 -9.36 -6.18
N TYR A 89 15.15 -8.79 -6.57
CA TYR A 89 15.07 -7.40 -7.03
C TYR A 89 15.43 -6.42 -5.92
N MET A 90 14.85 -6.57 -4.73
CA MET A 90 15.10 -5.66 -3.62
C MET A 90 16.54 -5.74 -3.13
N GLN A 91 17.17 -6.92 -3.12
CA GLN A 91 18.59 -7.06 -2.78
C GLN A 91 19.48 -6.31 -3.78
N GLN A 92 19.15 -6.32 -5.07
CA GLN A 92 19.89 -5.59 -6.09
C GLN A 92 19.61 -4.08 -6.08
N ALA A 93 18.37 -3.69 -5.76
CA ALA A 93 17.92 -2.30 -5.77
C ALA A 93 18.09 -1.60 -4.41
N PHE A 94 18.57 -2.29 -3.38
CA PHE A 94 18.57 -1.82 -1.98
C PHE A 94 19.25 -0.46 -1.82
N GLU A 95 20.44 -0.27 -2.42
CA GLU A 95 21.18 1.00 -2.37
C GLU A 95 20.41 2.15 -3.04
N ILE A 96 19.69 1.86 -4.13
CA ILE A 96 18.89 2.85 -4.84
C ILE A 96 17.69 3.24 -3.99
N VAL A 97 17.00 2.26 -3.39
CA VAL A 97 15.81 2.49 -2.56
C VAL A 97 16.14 3.32 -1.32
N LEU A 98 17.27 3.03 -0.65
CA LEU A 98 17.75 3.81 0.50
C LEU A 98 18.12 5.25 0.15
N GLY A 99 18.50 5.51 -1.10
CA GLY A 99 18.87 6.84 -1.59
C GLY A 99 17.68 7.72 -2.01
N ILE A 100 16.44 7.21 -1.99
CA ILE A 100 15.25 7.98 -2.38
C ILE A 100 14.76 8.84 -1.21
N GLU A 101 14.84 10.17 -1.39
CA GLU A 101 14.28 11.15 -0.46
C GLU A 101 13.04 11.84 -1.03
N PRO A 102 12.01 12.12 -0.20
CA PRO A 102 11.88 11.74 1.20
C PRO A 102 11.59 10.24 1.36
N GLN A 103 11.91 9.67 2.53
CA GLN A 103 11.58 8.27 2.84
C GLN A 103 10.08 8.00 2.65
N LEU A 104 9.73 6.82 2.13
CA LEU A 104 8.34 6.48 1.83
C LEU A 104 7.47 6.30 3.10
N HIS A 105 8.07 5.84 4.21
CA HIS A 105 7.40 5.61 5.48
C HIS A 105 7.97 6.49 6.60
N ARG A 106 7.14 6.79 7.59
CA ARG A 106 7.56 7.34 8.89
C ARG A 106 7.01 6.49 10.04
N VAL A 107 7.79 6.41 11.11
CA VAL A 107 7.41 5.72 12.36
C VAL A 107 6.53 6.63 13.21
N VAL A 108 5.44 6.10 13.75
CA VAL A 108 4.52 6.83 14.65
C VAL A 108 4.42 6.07 15.98
N PRO A 109 4.69 6.71 17.13
CA PRO A 109 4.56 6.07 18.43
C PRO A 109 3.08 5.86 18.83
N VAL A 110 2.85 4.93 19.77
CA VAL A 110 1.49 4.57 20.23
C VAL A 110 0.87 5.67 21.10
N ASN A 111 1.61 6.19 22.08
CA ASN A 111 1.07 6.99 23.19
C ASN A 111 1.93 8.21 23.61
N GLU A 112 2.85 8.70 22.79
CA GLU A 112 3.70 9.83 23.18
C GLU A 112 3.38 11.08 22.38
N THR A 113 2.71 12.03 23.04
CA THR A 113 2.81 13.46 22.73
C THR A 113 4.25 13.86 23.01
N ILE A 114 5.12 13.90 22.00
CA ILE A 114 6.47 14.42 22.19
C ILE A 114 6.31 15.93 22.44
N GLN A 115 6.49 16.36 23.69
CA GLN A 115 6.71 17.78 23.99
C GLN A 115 8.06 18.19 23.40
N THR A 116 8.03 18.61 22.15
CA THR A 116 9.13 19.34 21.51
C THR A 116 8.59 20.69 21.08
N ASP A 117 9.27 21.76 21.51
CA ASP A 117 9.01 23.17 21.14
C ASP A 117 9.29 23.46 19.64
N MET A 118 8.95 22.55 18.73
CA MET A 118 9.07 22.72 17.29
C MET A 118 7.83 22.15 16.60
N GLU A 119 7.15 23.03 15.85
CA GLU A 119 6.02 22.80 14.94
C GLU A 119 5.05 21.66 15.30
N ILE A 120 3.86 22.04 15.76
CA ILE A 120 2.71 21.14 15.94
C ILE A 120 2.45 20.42 14.62
N HIS A 121 2.93 19.17 14.52
CA HIS A 121 2.66 18.31 13.39
C HIS A 121 1.30 17.64 13.65
N PRO A 122 0.32 17.73 12.74
CA PRO A 122 -0.87 16.90 12.87
C PRO A 122 -0.44 15.42 12.86
N TYR A 123 -1.14 14.57 13.63
CA TYR A 123 -0.95 13.11 13.78
C TYR A 123 0.14 12.68 14.78
N GLU A 124 0.01 13.04 16.06
CA GLU A 124 1.00 12.72 17.12
C GLU A 124 0.78 11.33 17.74
N SER A 125 -0.38 10.69 17.52
CA SER A 125 -0.62 9.30 17.93
C SER A 125 -1.31 8.50 16.83
N ILE A 126 -0.95 7.22 16.73
CA ILE A 126 -1.63 6.24 15.88
C ILE A 126 -3.14 6.14 16.20
N VAL A 127 -3.52 6.41 17.45
CA VAL A 127 -4.92 6.41 17.90
C VAL A 127 -5.69 7.58 17.30
N GLU A 128 -5.06 8.75 17.15
CA GLU A 128 -5.68 9.90 16.49
C GLU A 128 -5.91 9.63 15.00
N ILE A 129 -4.94 8.99 14.34
CA ILE A 129 -5.06 8.57 12.93
C ILE A 129 -6.26 7.63 12.77
N VAL A 130 -6.37 6.63 13.65
CA VAL A 130 -7.52 5.71 13.66
C VAL A 130 -8.82 6.45 13.93
N ALA A 131 -8.86 7.36 14.90
CA ALA A 131 -10.05 8.11 15.28
C ALA A 131 -10.58 9.06 14.20
N MET A 132 -9.73 9.45 13.24
CA MET A 132 -10.14 10.32 12.15
C MET A 132 -10.92 9.61 11.04
N ALA A 133 -10.85 8.28 10.95
CA ALA A 133 -11.52 7.52 9.91
C ALA A 133 -12.97 7.17 10.28
N LYS A 134 -13.72 6.65 9.31
CA LYS A 134 -15.11 6.18 9.47
C LYS A 134 -15.30 4.70 9.12
N ALA A 135 -14.27 4.06 8.59
CA ALA A 135 -14.22 2.64 8.30
C ALA A 135 -12.79 2.15 8.51
N TRP A 136 -12.65 0.95 9.07
CA TRP A 136 -11.37 0.32 9.37
C TRP A 136 -11.39 -1.13 8.90
N SER A 137 -10.24 -1.62 8.49
CA SER A 137 -10.07 -3.04 8.22
C SER A 137 -8.64 -3.49 8.45
N VAL A 138 -8.49 -4.76 8.76
CA VAL A 138 -7.21 -5.45 8.86
C VAL A 138 -6.99 -6.36 7.65
N PHE A 139 -5.74 -6.50 7.27
CA PHE A 139 -5.26 -7.42 6.24
C PHE A 139 -3.92 -8.02 6.67
N ASP A 140 -3.56 -9.12 6.02
CA ASP A 140 -2.32 -9.82 6.30
C ASP A 140 -1.11 -9.02 5.79
N CYS A 141 -0.04 -9.01 6.59
CA CYS A 141 1.21 -8.36 6.22
C CYS A 141 1.88 -9.11 5.06
N LEU A 142 1.86 -8.51 3.85
CA LEU A 142 2.47 -9.10 2.65
C LEU A 142 3.94 -9.46 2.86
N CYS A 143 4.71 -8.58 3.50
CA CYS A 143 6.12 -8.82 3.82
C CYS A 143 6.33 -10.14 4.61
N ARG A 144 5.48 -10.43 5.60
CA ARG A 144 5.56 -11.69 6.37
C ARG A 144 5.10 -12.88 5.55
N LYS A 145 4.05 -12.73 4.74
CA LYS A 145 3.60 -13.78 3.81
C LYS A 145 4.69 -14.15 2.80
N GLN A 146 5.37 -13.16 2.23
CA GLN A 146 6.51 -13.35 1.34
C GLN A 146 7.61 -14.18 2.02
N LYS A 147 7.97 -13.82 3.26
CA LYS A 147 8.99 -14.53 4.05
C LYS A 147 8.64 -16.00 4.29
N VAL A 148 7.37 -16.33 4.55
CA VAL A 148 6.90 -17.73 4.63
C VAL A 148 7.11 -18.46 3.29
N LEU A 149 6.76 -17.82 2.17
CA LEU A 149 6.84 -18.42 0.83
C LEU A 149 8.27 -18.74 0.38
N ILE A 150 9.27 -18.03 0.92
CA ILE A 150 10.70 -18.27 0.63
C ILE A 150 11.41 -19.12 1.68
N GLY A 151 10.67 -19.67 2.66
CA GLY A 151 11.21 -20.58 3.67
C GLY A 151 11.94 -19.90 4.84
N ASP A 152 11.68 -18.61 5.07
CA ASP A 152 12.28 -17.81 6.14
C ASP A 152 11.19 -17.15 7.01
N PRO A 153 10.33 -17.93 7.70
CA PRO A 153 9.12 -17.40 8.32
C PRO A 153 9.41 -16.46 9.50
N CYS A 154 8.57 -15.43 9.61
CA CYS A 154 8.52 -14.51 10.72
C CYS A 154 7.63 -15.05 11.85
N GLU A 155 8.05 -14.93 13.12
CA GLU A 155 7.24 -15.33 14.27
C GLU A 155 6.17 -14.29 14.68
N HIS A 156 6.26 -13.07 14.15
CA HIS A 156 5.32 -12.01 14.47
C HIS A 156 3.93 -12.25 13.83
N PRO A 157 2.86 -11.70 14.42
CA PRO A 157 1.51 -11.86 13.87
C PRO A 157 1.42 -11.31 12.43
N VAL A 158 0.72 -12.04 11.56
CA VAL A 158 0.57 -11.67 10.14
C VAL A 158 -0.62 -10.74 9.94
N ASP A 159 -1.73 -11.00 10.62
CA ASP A 159 -3.04 -10.35 10.49
C ASP A 159 -3.12 -8.99 11.22
N VAL A 160 -2.17 -8.09 10.99
CA VAL A 160 -2.04 -6.83 11.75
C VAL A 160 -1.97 -5.57 10.90
N CYS A 161 -1.70 -5.62 9.61
CA CYS A 161 -1.66 -4.40 8.80
C CYS A 161 -3.08 -3.86 8.56
N MET A 162 -3.24 -2.54 8.49
CA MET A 162 -4.56 -1.92 8.51
C MET A 162 -4.74 -0.89 7.41
N VAL A 163 -5.96 -0.84 6.87
CA VAL A 163 -6.45 0.24 6.00
C VAL A 163 -7.62 0.93 6.66
N PHE A 164 -7.82 2.20 6.33
CA PHE A 164 -8.93 2.99 6.84
C PHE A 164 -9.39 4.03 5.81
N SER A 165 -10.65 4.45 5.95
CA SER A 165 -11.30 5.33 4.98
C SER A 165 -12.21 6.34 5.67
N GLN A 166 -12.33 7.51 5.04
CA GLN A 166 -13.33 8.52 5.42
C GLN A 166 -14.73 8.22 4.90
N THR A 167 -14.86 7.19 4.07
CA THR A 167 -16.13 6.70 3.53
C THR A 167 -16.63 5.56 4.41
N PRO A 168 -17.79 5.70 5.08
CA PRO A 168 -18.39 4.61 5.84
C PRO A 168 -18.63 3.38 4.95
N GLY A 169 -18.39 2.18 5.47
CA GLY A 169 -18.59 0.92 4.74
C GLY A 169 -17.65 0.71 3.55
N ALA A 170 -16.54 1.47 3.45
CA ALA A 170 -15.60 1.39 2.32
C ALA A 170 -15.03 -0.02 2.07
N PHE A 171 -15.04 -0.88 3.08
CA PHE A 171 -14.48 -2.23 3.02
C PHE A 171 -15.56 -3.32 3.13
N ASP A 172 -16.84 -2.95 3.19
CA ASP A 172 -17.93 -3.89 3.37
C ASP A 172 -18.03 -4.85 2.18
N GLY A 173 -18.15 -6.15 2.48
CA GLY A 173 -18.18 -7.19 1.45
C GLY A 173 -16.84 -7.42 0.73
N SER A 174 -15.76 -6.77 1.18
CA SER A 174 -14.42 -7.09 0.71
C SER A 174 -14.07 -8.53 1.07
N SER A 175 -13.53 -9.26 0.10
CA SER A 175 -12.95 -10.59 0.35
C SER A 175 -11.46 -10.51 0.74
N HIS A 176 -10.89 -9.31 0.74
CA HIS A 176 -9.48 -9.04 1.04
C HIS A 176 -9.31 -8.41 2.44
N TYR A 177 -10.24 -7.55 2.82
CA TYR A 177 -10.20 -6.79 4.05
C TYR A 177 -11.17 -7.40 5.07
N LYS A 178 -10.70 -7.62 6.30
CA LYS A 178 -11.59 -7.94 7.42
C LYS A 178 -12.00 -6.64 8.10
N THR A 179 -13.27 -6.26 7.95
CA THR A 179 -13.84 -5.07 8.59
C THR A 179 -13.68 -5.13 10.10
N LEU A 180 -13.30 -3.99 10.68
CA LEU A 180 -13.13 -3.79 12.11
C LEU A 180 -13.99 -2.62 12.59
N THR A 181 -14.38 -2.64 13.86
CA THR A 181 -14.77 -1.42 14.58
C THR A 181 -13.54 -0.57 14.93
N GLN A 182 -13.75 0.67 15.35
CA GLN A 182 -12.67 1.53 15.82
C GLN A 182 -11.94 0.91 17.02
N GLU A 183 -12.67 0.28 17.94
CA GLU A 183 -12.09 -0.38 19.12
C GLU A 183 -11.26 -1.60 18.74
N GLU A 184 -11.72 -2.41 17.78
CA GLU A 184 -10.97 -3.56 17.26
C GLU A 184 -9.71 -3.11 16.49
N ALA A 185 -9.79 -1.99 15.78
CA ALA A 185 -8.66 -1.34 15.14
C ALA A 185 -7.59 -0.94 16.18
N VAL A 186 -7.98 -0.24 17.26
CA VAL A 186 -7.05 0.11 18.36
C VAL A 186 -6.48 -1.14 19.03
N ALA A 187 -7.30 -2.17 19.27
CA ALA A 187 -6.84 -3.42 19.87
C ALA A 187 -5.82 -4.16 18.96
N THR A 188 -6.00 -4.10 17.64
CA THR A 188 -5.04 -4.66 16.67
C THR A 188 -3.69 -3.97 16.74
N LEU A 189 -3.68 -2.64 16.85
CA LEU A 189 -2.45 -1.86 17.01
C LEU A 189 -1.75 -2.16 18.34
N GLN A 190 -2.52 -2.29 19.43
CA GLN A 190 -1.96 -2.69 20.72
C GLN A 190 -1.30 -4.07 20.63
N ARG A 191 -1.99 -5.06 20.02
CA ARG A 191 -1.43 -6.40 19.80
C ARG A 191 -0.14 -6.37 18.97
N ALA A 192 -0.09 -5.52 17.95
CA ALA A 192 1.12 -5.35 17.14
C ALA A 192 2.28 -4.77 17.98
N SER A 193 2.00 -3.75 18.79
CA SER A 193 2.99 -3.17 19.71
C SER A 193 3.47 -4.14 20.78
N ASP A 194 2.57 -4.93 21.37
CA ASP A 194 2.90 -5.97 22.36
C ASP A 194 3.80 -7.06 21.76
N ALA A 195 3.69 -7.28 20.45
CA ALA A 195 4.58 -8.16 19.70
C ALA A 195 5.91 -7.50 19.28
N GLY A 196 6.17 -6.24 19.68
CA GLY A 196 7.40 -5.51 19.35
C GLY A 196 7.42 -4.91 17.94
N LEU A 197 6.25 -4.77 17.30
CA LEU A 197 6.15 -4.17 15.97
C LEU A 197 6.10 -2.64 16.03
N VAL A 198 6.61 -2.01 14.96
CA VAL A 198 6.64 -0.57 14.81
C VAL A 198 5.54 -0.10 13.86
N HIS A 199 4.71 0.83 14.30
CA HIS A 199 3.67 1.44 13.47
C HIS A 199 4.30 2.38 12.44
N SER A 200 4.10 2.07 11.17
CA SER A 200 4.62 2.82 10.03
C SER A 200 3.46 3.31 9.17
N VAL A 201 3.51 4.58 8.78
CA VAL A 201 2.51 5.20 7.89
C VAL A 201 3.20 5.87 6.70
N SER A 202 2.42 6.18 5.65
CA SER A 202 2.90 6.99 4.54
C SER A 202 3.50 8.31 5.02
N ASN A 203 4.64 8.70 4.45
CA ASN A 203 5.27 9.99 4.75
C ASN A 203 4.56 11.19 4.09
N ILE A 204 3.53 10.95 3.25
CA ILE A 204 2.69 11.99 2.68
C ILE A 204 1.55 12.31 3.67
N GLN A 205 1.64 13.48 4.30
CA GLN A 205 0.76 13.87 5.41
C GLN A 205 -0.73 14.01 5.05
N LYS A 206 -1.08 14.24 3.78
CA LYS A 206 -2.45 14.66 3.42
C LYS A 206 -3.46 13.52 3.27
N GLU A 207 -3.04 12.27 3.15
CA GLU A 207 -3.93 11.12 2.97
C GLU A 207 -3.33 9.84 3.54
N ILE A 208 -3.16 9.78 4.87
CA ILE A 208 -2.82 8.51 5.52
C ILE A 208 -4.04 7.60 5.38
N GLY A 209 -3.92 6.51 4.60
CA GLY A 209 -4.98 5.53 4.37
C GLY A 209 -4.65 4.13 4.89
N TYR A 210 -3.44 3.93 5.42
CA TYR A 210 -2.98 2.65 5.94
C TYR A 210 -2.01 2.83 7.11
N ILE A 211 -1.91 1.78 7.92
CA ILE A 211 -0.89 1.58 8.94
C ILE A 211 -0.26 0.21 8.71
N CYS A 212 1.04 0.19 8.45
CA CYS A 212 1.83 -1.03 8.41
C CYS A 212 2.43 -1.28 9.79
N ASN A 213 2.33 -2.52 10.27
CA ASN A 213 2.87 -2.95 11.55
C ASN A 213 4.15 -3.74 11.31
N CYS A 214 5.28 -3.04 11.21
CA CYS A 214 6.51 -3.55 10.63
C CYS A 214 7.45 -4.18 11.67
N CYS A 215 8.20 -5.22 11.27
CA CYS A 215 9.39 -5.70 11.99
C CYS A 215 10.63 -5.50 11.12
N THR A 216 11.79 -5.36 11.73
CA THR A 216 13.09 -5.37 11.04
C THR A 216 13.43 -6.73 10.42
N CYS A 217 12.72 -7.78 10.82
CA CYS A 217 12.97 -9.15 10.39
C CYS A 217 12.39 -9.51 9.02
N SER A 218 11.41 -8.75 8.54
CA SER A 218 10.65 -9.11 7.33
C SER A 218 10.21 -7.90 6.52
N CYS A 219 10.12 -6.72 7.12
CA CYS A 219 9.74 -5.53 6.37
C CYS A 219 10.82 -5.19 5.35
N MET A 220 10.42 -5.00 4.10
CA MET A 220 11.31 -4.62 3.01
C MET A 220 11.75 -3.14 3.04
N MET A 221 11.14 -2.35 3.94
CA MET A 221 11.32 -0.90 4.05
C MET A 221 12.06 -0.47 5.33
N LEU A 222 12.40 -1.43 6.21
CA LEU A 222 13.13 -1.21 7.46
C LEU A 222 14.52 -1.84 7.44
#